data_AF-A0A497P0F7-F1
#
_entry.id   AF-A0A497P0F7-F1
#
_cell.length_a   1.000
_cell.length_b   1.000
_cell.length_c   1.000
_cell.angle_alpha   90.00
_cell.angle_beta   90.00
_cell.angle_gamma   90.00
#
_symmetry.space_group_name_H-M   'P 1'
#
loop_
_entity.id
_entity.type
_entity.pdbx_description
1 polymer ?
#
loop_
_entity_poly.entity_id
_entity_poly.type
_entity_poly.pdbx_seq_one_letter_code
_entity_poly.pdbx_strand_id
1 'polypeptide(L)'
;PYPTESILHKLYQGFRGLNFQAALTVIFARMFSMDLLWIHLFLVPVLWGVFTPIAAFLITKTLGGNDKVAVLSSLLLSAFPCVTYFGAISVYNSLGFIFFFYSLYFMLRNLNSNDSKTKFLMLTFSFFSLLSHYLTGIISFSLLLLALTFKSYRSEKFPSKTAKTSLVTFFILCASLLPFSFIYLRFFRPATNTAFTLDKLYELPLEEIAGVFLLGDLIYAFDIKIILLNIVGPTLALLYGIYLLYKLKRNPTAKHRTQIYFLFAAFLMILVDFRILKLFMSNLPLNEERLWVFRDFIAAPFIALAIYATISSLKTLLKATSPFTLSLTNLKTLTKRSILCVSSLLFTLNILIPAILGGWITLSLYAAYPQVAPLQTTWYELEAVKYIEENTNEKYVVIGDIWTIYAGERIVGITNPRAYYFGEYNETGYDLFINMKENPSPEWMLLAMNYTDTTIAYFIVTEPRLGAEEFNNTVSKALQNGLPVYATFGDGKLYIFYRQK
;
A
#
# COMPACT_ATOMS: atom_id res chain seq x y z
N PRO A 1 30.00 -1.50 -18.61
CA PRO A 1 29.51 -2.82 -19.08
C PRO A 1 28.54 -3.44 -18.07
N TYR A 2 27.24 -3.46 -18.41
CA TYR A 2 26.25 -4.18 -17.59
C TYR A 2 26.67 -5.66 -17.50
N PRO A 3 26.59 -6.29 -16.31
CA PRO A 3 26.89 -7.71 -16.18
C PRO A 3 25.98 -8.49 -17.12
N THR A 4 26.54 -9.48 -17.82
CA THR A 4 25.77 -10.38 -18.68
C THR A 4 24.62 -10.96 -17.89
N GLU A 5 23.38 -10.65 -18.31
CA GLU A 5 22.18 -11.09 -17.61
C GLU A 5 22.16 -12.61 -17.50
N SER A 6 22.16 -13.13 -16.27
CA SER A 6 22.06 -14.56 -16.04
C SER A 6 20.70 -15.10 -16.53
N ILE A 7 20.65 -16.38 -16.91
CA ILE A 7 19.39 -17.04 -17.30
C ILE A 7 18.34 -16.89 -16.19
N LEU A 8 18.76 -16.98 -14.93
CA LEU A 8 17.90 -16.76 -13.77
C LEU A 8 17.36 -15.33 -13.70
N HIS A 9 18.17 -14.32 -14.03
CA HIS A 9 17.70 -12.93 -14.12
C HIS A 9 16.65 -12.77 -15.22
N LYS A 10 16.87 -13.35 -16.40
CA LYS A 10 15.90 -13.30 -17.51
C LYS A 10 14.59 -14.00 -17.18
N LEU A 11 14.66 -15.19 -16.56
CA LEU A 11 13.48 -15.89 -16.06
C LEU A 11 12.76 -15.04 -15.01
N TYR A 12 13.49 -14.49 -14.04
CA TYR A 12 12.94 -13.61 -13.01
C TYR A 12 12.24 -12.39 -13.61
N GLN A 13 12.85 -11.70 -14.59
CA GLN A 13 12.24 -10.56 -15.28
C GLN A 13 11.03 -10.99 -16.12
N GLY A 14 11.09 -12.14 -16.78
CA GLY A 14 9.98 -12.70 -17.57
C GLY A 14 8.74 -12.95 -16.71
N PHE A 15 8.92 -13.51 -15.51
CA PHE A 15 7.84 -13.77 -14.56
C PHE A 15 7.48 -12.58 -13.66
N ARG A 16 8.18 -11.45 -13.77
CA ARG A 16 7.94 -10.29 -12.90
C ARG A 16 6.60 -9.63 -13.23
N GLY A 17 5.86 -9.28 -12.17
CA GLY A 17 4.49 -8.74 -12.19
C GLY A 17 4.16 -7.62 -13.16
N LEU A 18 5.15 -6.83 -13.60
CA LEU A 18 5.04 -5.85 -14.67
C LEU A 18 4.41 -6.46 -15.92
N ASN A 19 4.94 -7.60 -16.38
CA ASN A 19 4.45 -8.30 -17.57
C ASN A 19 3.05 -8.86 -17.34
N PHE A 20 2.76 -9.37 -16.14
CA PHE A 20 1.47 -9.98 -15.82
C PHE A 20 0.33 -8.94 -15.77
N GLN A 21 0.55 -7.80 -15.10
CA GLN A 21 -0.42 -6.71 -15.05
C GLN A 21 -0.55 -6.01 -16.40
N ALA A 22 0.55 -5.82 -17.13
CA ALA A 22 0.52 -5.29 -18.49
C ALA A 22 -0.26 -6.23 -19.42
N ALA A 23 -0.04 -7.54 -19.35
CA ALA A 23 -0.78 -8.52 -20.14
C ALA A 23 -2.28 -8.45 -19.87
N LEU A 24 -2.71 -8.35 -18.61
CA LEU A 24 -4.13 -8.18 -18.27
C LEU A 24 -4.70 -6.87 -18.81
N THR A 25 -3.94 -5.77 -18.72
CA THR A 25 -4.33 -4.48 -19.29
C THR A 25 -4.51 -4.60 -20.81
N VAL A 26 -3.59 -5.26 -21.52
CA VAL A 26 -3.66 -5.49 -22.96
C VAL A 26 -4.83 -6.40 -23.35
N ILE A 27 -5.04 -7.47 -22.60
CA ILE A 27 -6.17 -8.39 -22.81
C ILE A 27 -7.49 -7.63 -22.68
N PHE A 28 -7.67 -6.86 -21.60
CA PHE A 28 -8.89 -6.07 -21.40
C PHE A 28 -9.05 -4.96 -22.43
N ALA A 29 -7.98 -4.28 -22.82
CA ALA A 29 -8.01 -3.27 -23.90
C ALA A 29 -8.53 -3.88 -25.20
N ARG A 30 -8.04 -5.06 -25.57
CA ARG A 30 -8.52 -5.79 -26.75
C ARG A 30 -9.95 -6.29 -26.59
N MET A 31 -10.32 -6.83 -25.44
CA MET A 31 -11.67 -7.35 -25.17
C MET A 31 -12.73 -6.26 -25.21
N PHE A 32 -12.44 -5.08 -24.66
CA PHE A 32 -13.39 -3.97 -24.58
C PHE A 32 -13.23 -2.97 -25.73
N SER A 33 -12.26 -3.16 -26.63
CA SER A 33 -11.91 -2.20 -27.68
C SER A 33 -11.67 -0.79 -27.12
N MET A 34 -11.01 -0.72 -25.96
CA MET A 34 -10.64 0.52 -25.28
C MET A 34 -9.13 0.71 -25.32
N ASP A 35 -8.68 1.96 -25.28
CA ASP A 35 -7.24 2.25 -25.20
C ASP A 35 -6.61 1.68 -23.93
N LEU A 36 -5.33 1.27 -24.03
CA LEU A 36 -4.56 0.69 -22.93
C LEU A 36 -4.51 1.61 -21.71
N LEU A 37 -4.41 2.93 -21.94
CA LEU A 37 -4.39 3.92 -20.87
C LEU A 37 -5.66 3.84 -20.05
N TRP A 38 -6.84 3.89 -20.69
CA TRP A 38 -8.12 3.88 -19.99
C TRP A 38 -8.31 2.59 -19.20
N ILE A 39 -8.02 1.45 -19.80
CA ILE A 39 -8.08 0.18 -19.06
C ILE A 39 -7.16 0.19 -17.86
N HIS A 40 -5.93 0.68 -18.01
CA HIS A 40 -4.97 0.73 -16.92
C HIS A 40 -5.46 1.65 -15.78
N LEU A 41 -5.96 2.83 -16.13
CA LEU A 41 -6.50 3.83 -15.21
C LEU A 41 -7.75 3.34 -14.47
N PHE A 42 -8.64 2.58 -15.13
CA PHE A 42 -9.85 2.03 -14.49
C PHE A 42 -9.60 0.74 -13.73
N LEU A 43 -8.66 -0.10 -14.17
CA LEU A 43 -8.41 -1.40 -13.57
C LEU A 43 -8.02 -1.26 -12.09
N VAL A 44 -7.16 -0.32 -11.76
CA VAL A 44 -6.68 -0.16 -10.38
C VAL A 44 -7.79 0.29 -9.42
N PRO A 45 -8.55 1.37 -9.67
CA PRO A 45 -9.70 1.74 -8.85
C PRO A 45 -10.76 0.65 -8.75
N VAL A 46 -10.99 -0.15 -9.80
CA VAL A 46 -11.91 -1.29 -9.74
C VAL A 46 -11.38 -2.40 -8.83
N LEU A 47 -10.10 -2.75 -8.97
CA LEU A 47 -9.46 -3.75 -8.10
C LEU A 47 -9.57 -3.33 -6.63
N TRP A 48 -9.21 -2.09 -6.31
CA TRP A 48 -9.19 -1.63 -4.92
C TRP A 48 -10.57 -1.23 -4.39
N GLY A 49 -11.44 -0.64 -5.20
CA GLY A 49 -12.77 -0.18 -4.81
C GLY A 49 -13.82 -1.30 -4.71
N VAL A 50 -13.60 -2.42 -5.40
CA VAL A 50 -14.53 -3.56 -5.38
C VAL A 50 -13.95 -4.74 -4.61
N PHE A 51 -12.79 -5.24 -5.01
CA PHE A 51 -12.29 -6.52 -4.50
C PHE A 51 -11.72 -6.41 -3.08
N THR A 52 -11.04 -5.31 -2.73
CA THR A 52 -10.51 -5.12 -1.37
C THR A 52 -11.64 -5.04 -0.31
N PRO A 53 -12.70 -4.23 -0.49
CA PRO A 53 -13.88 -4.25 0.39
C PRO A 53 -14.55 -5.62 0.51
N ILE A 54 -14.69 -6.36 -0.61
CA ILE A 54 -15.26 -7.72 -0.59
C ILE A 54 -14.39 -8.67 0.22
N ALA A 55 -13.07 -8.63 0.06
CA ALA A 55 -12.16 -9.48 0.83
C ALA A 55 -12.25 -9.18 2.34
N ALA A 56 -12.27 -7.91 2.75
CA ALA A 56 -12.46 -7.52 4.15
C ALA A 56 -13.82 -7.95 4.71
N PHE A 57 -14.89 -7.84 3.91
CA PHE A 57 -16.22 -8.36 4.27
C PHE A 57 -16.14 -9.86 4.57
N LEU A 58 -15.58 -10.64 3.64
CA LEU A 58 -15.49 -12.10 3.73
C LEU A 58 -14.62 -12.55 4.92
N ILE A 59 -13.51 -11.86 5.19
CA ILE A 59 -12.66 -12.11 6.35
C ILE A 59 -13.44 -11.86 7.63
N THR A 60 -14.11 -10.72 7.75
CA THR A 60 -14.89 -10.36 8.94
C THR A 60 -16.02 -11.34 9.21
N LYS A 61 -16.73 -11.79 8.17
CA LYS A 61 -17.72 -12.89 8.27
C LYS A 61 -17.08 -14.19 8.78
N THR A 62 -15.88 -14.52 8.32
CA THR A 62 -15.16 -15.73 8.71
C THR A 62 -14.72 -15.71 10.18
N LEU A 63 -14.49 -14.52 10.74
CA LEU A 63 -14.20 -14.30 12.17
C LEU A 63 -15.46 -14.34 13.06
N GLY A 64 -16.65 -14.49 12.48
CA GLY A 64 -17.93 -14.55 13.21
C GLY A 64 -18.68 -13.22 13.28
N GLY A 65 -18.26 -12.19 12.52
CA GLY A 65 -19.05 -10.98 12.34
C GLY A 65 -20.37 -11.25 11.61
N ASN A 66 -21.43 -10.53 11.99
CA ASN A 66 -22.66 -10.50 11.17
C ASN A 66 -22.47 -9.58 9.95
N ASP A 67 -23.46 -9.52 9.05
CA ASP A 67 -23.34 -8.74 7.81
C ASP A 67 -23.10 -7.25 8.07
N LYS A 68 -23.68 -6.69 9.13
CA LYS A 68 -23.49 -5.27 9.49
C LYS A 68 -22.04 -4.98 9.88
N VAL A 69 -21.42 -5.87 10.67
CA VAL A 69 -20.00 -5.74 11.05
C VAL A 69 -19.10 -5.92 9.85
N ALA A 70 -19.43 -6.87 8.97
CA ALA A 70 -18.64 -7.12 7.77
C ALA A 70 -18.69 -5.93 6.80
N VAL A 71 -19.85 -5.32 6.58
CA VAL A 71 -19.98 -4.07 5.80
C VAL A 71 -19.19 -2.95 6.46
N LEU A 72 -19.27 -2.79 7.79
CA LEU A 72 -18.49 -1.80 8.50
C LEU A 72 -16.97 -2.00 8.29
N SER A 73 -16.48 -3.23 8.34
CA SER A 73 -15.07 -3.53 8.06
C SER A 73 -14.66 -3.13 6.64
N SER A 74 -15.53 -3.36 5.65
CA SER A 74 -15.28 -2.98 4.26
C SER A 74 -15.16 -1.46 4.09
N LEU A 75 -16.01 -0.69 4.78
CA LEU A 75 -15.99 0.77 4.75
C LEU A 75 -14.80 1.35 5.52
N LEU A 76 -14.43 0.74 6.66
CA LEU A 76 -13.31 1.19 7.48
C LEU A 76 -11.96 1.08 6.76
N LEU A 77 -11.83 0.29 5.70
CA LEU A 77 -10.63 0.28 4.87
C LEU A 77 -10.31 1.66 4.29
N SER A 78 -11.33 2.43 3.92
CA SER A 78 -11.17 3.81 3.43
C SER A 78 -10.73 4.80 4.52
N ALA A 79 -10.80 4.40 5.80
CA ALA A 79 -10.25 5.18 6.90
C ALA A 79 -8.72 5.02 7.03
N PHE A 80 -8.08 4.16 6.23
CA PHE A 80 -6.63 4.01 6.23
C PHE A 80 -6.02 4.71 5.00
N PRO A 81 -5.15 5.72 5.19
CA PRO A 81 -4.60 6.49 4.08
C PRO A 81 -3.73 5.62 3.17
N CYS A 82 -2.96 4.67 3.72
CA CYS A 82 -2.12 3.79 2.91
C CYS A 82 -2.93 2.89 1.98
N VAL A 83 -4.01 2.28 2.47
CA VAL A 83 -4.90 1.46 1.63
C VAL A 83 -5.48 2.30 0.49
N THR A 84 -5.85 3.55 0.79
CA THR A 84 -6.39 4.50 -0.20
C THR A 84 -5.32 4.92 -1.22
N TYR A 85 -4.14 5.31 -0.74
CA TYR A 85 -3.01 5.77 -1.55
C TYR A 85 -2.56 4.71 -2.56
N PHE A 86 -2.37 3.47 -2.09
CA PHE A 86 -2.00 2.35 -2.96
C PHE A 86 -3.12 1.94 -3.93
N GLY A 87 -4.38 2.28 -3.62
CA GLY A 87 -5.51 2.11 -4.53
C GLY A 87 -5.69 3.23 -5.55
N ALA A 88 -5.01 4.37 -5.35
CA ALA A 88 -5.09 5.54 -6.23
C ALA A 88 -3.96 5.60 -7.26
N ILE A 89 -2.77 5.09 -6.90
CA ILE A 89 -1.62 5.05 -7.79
C ILE A 89 -1.74 3.84 -8.70
N SER A 90 -1.40 4.01 -9.98
CA SER A 90 -1.33 2.89 -10.90
C SER A 90 -0.13 1.99 -10.60
N VAL A 91 -0.26 1.17 -9.57
CA VAL A 91 0.84 0.31 -9.14
C VAL A 91 0.78 -1.00 -9.91
N TYR A 92 1.90 -1.38 -10.53
CA TYR A 92 2.18 -2.70 -11.11
C TYR A 92 2.06 -3.89 -10.12
N ASN A 93 1.59 -3.60 -8.90
CA ASN A 93 1.57 -4.50 -7.74
C ASN A 93 0.16 -4.69 -7.19
N SER A 94 -0.85 -3.98 -7.73
CA SER A 94 -2.23 -4.01 -7.21
C SER A 94 -2.79 -5.43 -7.18
N LEU A 95 -2.55 -6.21 -8.24
CA LEU A 95 -2.97 -7.61 -8.31
C LEU A 95 -2.32 -8.48 -7.23
N GLY A 96 -1.06 -8.22 -6.89
CA GLY A 96 -0.38 -8.93 -5.80
C GLY A 96 -1.11 -8.75 -4.46
N PHE A 97 -1.55 -7.53 -4.16
CA PHE A 97 -2.34 -7.25 -2.96
C PHE A 97 -3.71 -7.92 -3.00
N ILE A 98 -4.44 -7.84 -4.13
CA ILE A 98 -5.74 -8.50 -4.27
C ILE A 98 -5.62 -10.01 -4.07
N PHE A 99 -4.64 -10.65 -4.73
CA PHE A 99 -4.40 -12.08 -4.55
C PHE A 99 -4.00 -12.43 -3.12
N PHE A 100 -3.20 -11.60 -2.46
CA PHE A 100 -2.90 -11.75 -1.03
C PHE A 100 -4.16 -11.64 -0.15
N PHE A 101 -5.06 -10.67 -0.39
CA PHE A 101 -6.27 -10.51 0.42
C PHE A 101 -7.18 -11.74 0.32
N TYR A 102 -7.35 -12.29 -0.88
CA TYR A 102 -8.10 -13.54 -1.07
C TYR A 102 -7.35 -14.76 -0.55
N SER A 103 -6.02 -14.82 -0.65
CA SER A 103 -5.25 -15.91 -0.04
C SER A 103 -5.46 -15.93 1.48
N LEU A 104 -5.43 -14.78 2.14
CA LEU A 104 -5.70 -14.63 3.58
C LEU A 104 -7.13 -15.09 3.95
N TYR A 105 -8.14 -14.72 3.15
CA TYR A 105 -9.50 -15.23 3.31
C TYR A 105 -9.56 -16.77 3.23
N PHE A 106 -8.94 -17.37 2.22
CA PHE A 106 -8.95 -18.83 2.06
C PHE A 106 -8.11 -19.54 3.14
N MET A 107 -7.04 -18.94 3.65
CA MET A 107 -6.29 -19.44 4.82
C MET A 107 -7.21 -19.51 6.05
N LEU A 108 -7.93 -18.42 6.36
CA LEU A 108 -8.90 -18.39 7.47
C LEU A 108 -10.01 -19.41 7.32
N ARG A 109 -10.50 -19.64 6.10
CA ARG A 109 -11.51 -20.66 5.81
C ARG A 109 -10.94 -22.08 5.93
N ASN A 110 -9.70 -22.30 5.50
CA ASN A 110 -9.00 -23.58 5.62
C ASN A 110 -8.76 -23.97 7.09
N LEU A 111 -8.62 -23.01 8.00
CA LEU A 111 -8.52 -23.31 9.44
C LEU A 111 -9.77 -23.99 10.01
N ASN A 112 -10.95 -23.76 9.41
CA ASN A 112 -12.24 -24.32 9.86
C ASN A 112 -12.78 -25.46 8.98
N SER A 113 -12.22 -25.67 7.79
CA SER A 113 -12.72 -26.64 6.82
C SER A 113 -11.59 -27.53 6.31
N ASN A 114 -11.89 -28.80 6.04
CA ASN A 114 -10.97 -29.73 5.37
C ASN A 114 -11.21 -29.85 3.87
N ASP A 115 -12.03 -28.95 3.33
CA ASP A 115 -12.38 -28.87 1.92
C ASP A 115 -11.14 -28.71 1.02
N SER A 116 -10.98 -29.63 0.07
CA SER A 116 -9.86 -29.63 -0.87
C SER A 116 -9.88 -28.42 -1.79
N LYS A 117 -11.08 -27.93 -2.17
CA LYS A 117 -11.24 -26.72 -2.99
C LYS A 117 -10.68 -25.49 -2.27
N THR A 118 -10.98 -25.33 -0.99
CA THR A 118 -10.44 -24.24 -0.16
C THR A 118 -8.90 -24.30 -0.09
N LYS A 119 -8.31 -25.50 0.07
CA LYS A 119 -6.84 -25.67 0.06
C LYS A 119 -6.23 -25.30 -1.28
N PHE A 120 -6.83 -25.77 -2.38
CA PHE A 120 -6.40 -25.43 -3.73
C PHE A 120 -6.41 -23.93 -3.94
N LEU A 121 -7.53 -23.26 -3.66
CA LEU A 121 -7.65 -21.81 -3.80
C LEU A 121 -6.63 -21.06 -2.93
N MET A 122 -6.44 -21.46 -1.68
CA MET A 122 -5.42 -20.87 -0.79
C MET A 122 -4.01 -20.92 -1.41
N LEU A 123 -3.62 -22.08 -1.99
CA LEU A 123 -2.32 -22.25 -2.65
C LEU A 123 -2.24 -21.43 -3.94
N THR A 124 -3.27 -21.51 -4.79
CA THR A 124 -3.35 -20.78 -6.05
C THR A 124 -3.25 -19.27 -5.85
N PHE A 125 -4.02 -18.70 -4.92
CA PHE A 125 -3.96 -17.27 -4.62
C PHE A 125 -2.61 -16.84 -4.02
N SER A 126 -1.99 -17.69 -3.19
CA SER A 126 -0.64 -17.40 -2.67
C SER A 126 0.42 -17.41 -3.77
N PHE A 127 0.33 -18.37 -4.70
CA PHE A 127 1.20 -18.46 -5.86
C PHE A 127 1.04 -17.27 -6.81
N PHE A 128 -0.20 -16.90 -7.16
CA PHE A 128 -0.45 -15.73 -8.01
C PHE A 128 -0.08 -14.41 -7.32
N SER A 129 -0.19 -14.33 -6.00
CA SER A 129 0.35 -13.19 -5.24
C SER A 129 1.85 -13.05 -5.47
N LEU A 130 2.62 -14.15 -5.41
CA LEU A 130 4.06 -14.14 -5.65
C LEU A 130 4.44 -13.82 -7.10
N LEU A 131 3.73 -14.37 -8.07
CA LEU A 131 3.95 -14.02 -9.48
C LEU A 131 3.65 -12.54 -9.75
N SER A 132 2.59 -12.02 -9.15
CA SER A 132 2.16 -10.64 -9.38
C SER A 132 3.04 -9.63 -8.65
N HIS A 133 3.48 -9.94 -7.44
CA HIS A 133 4.37 -9.05 -6.72
C HIS A 133 5.16 -9.79 -5.63
N TYR A 134 6.47 -9.58 -5.63
CA TYR A 134 7.40 -10.27 -4.74
C TYR A 134 7.03 -10.11 -3.25
N LEU A 135 6.82 -8.87 -2.78
CA LEU A 135 6.53 -8.58 -1.37
C LEU A 135 5.23 -9.27 -0.91
N THR A 136 4.15 -9.15 -1.70
CA THR A 136 2.85 -9.73 -1.34
C THR A 136 2.91 -11.25 -1.40
N GLY A 137 3.72 -11.81 -2.32
CA GLY A 137 4.02 -13.22 -2.41
C GLY A 137 4.70 -13.77 -1.17
N ILE A 138 5.85 -13.21 -0.81
CA ILE A 138 6.62 -13.65 0.36
C ILE A 138 5.75 -13.59 1.61
N ILE A 139 5.02 -12.49 1.84
CA ILE A 139 4.09 -12.37 2.97
C ILE A 139 2.97 -13.41 2.89
N SER A 140 2.39 -13.64 1.71
CA SER A 140 1.37 -14.68 1.52
C SER A 140 1.90 -16.07 1.85
N PHE A 141 3.13 -16.41 1.44
CA PHE A 141 3.75 -17.70 1.74
C PHE A 141 4.12 -17.84 3.22
N SER A 142 4.58 -16.76 3.87
CA SER A 142 4.76 -16.71 5.33
C SER A 142 3.45 -17.00 6.05
N LEU A 143 2.36 -16.32 5.68
CA LEU A 143 1.05 -16.56 6.29
C LEU A 143 0.46 -17.94 5.95
N LEU A 144 0.76 -18.48 4.77
CA LEU A 144 0.38 -19.83 4.37
C LEU A 144 1.02 -20.87 5.31
N LEU A 145 2.34 -20.79 5.52
CA LEU A 145 3.08 -21.66 6.44
C LEU A 145 2.51 -21.54 7.86
N LEU A 146 2.29 -20.30 8.32
CA LEU A 146 1.70 -20.05 9.63
C LEU A 146 0.29 -20.67 9.75
N ALA A 147 -0.56 -20.52 8.73
CA ALA A 147 -1.92 -21.08 8.72
C ALA A 147 -1.91 -22.61 8.77
N LEU A 148 -1.00 -23.26 8.05
CA LEU A 148 -0.82 -24.71 8.08
C LEU A 148 -0.39 -25.18 9.48
N THR A 149 0.54 -24.47 10.12
CA THR A 149 0.96 -24.75 11.50
C THR A 149 -0.18 -24.58 12.49
N PHE A 150 -0.98 -23.51 12.39
CA PHE A 150 -2.18 -23.32 13.22
C PHE A 150 -3.22 -24.43 13.00
N LYS A 151 -3.37 -24.93 11.77
CA LYS A 151 -4.26 -26.04 11.44
C LYS A 151 -3.77 -27.35 12.08
N SER A 152 -2.48 -27.64 11.99
CA SER A 152 -1.86 -28.80 12.64
C SER A 152 -2.00 -28.74 14.17
N TYR A 153 -1.74 -27.56 14.75
CA TYR A 153 -1.92 -27.31 16.18
C TYR A 153 -3.36 -27.57 16.64
N ARG A 154 -4.35 -27.15 15.84
CA ARG A 154 -5.77 -27.37 16.14
C ARG A 154 -6.18 -28.84 16.08
N SER A 155 -5.59 -29.63 15.18
CA SER A 155 -5.95 -31.07 15.08
C SER A 155 -5.51 -31.89 16.28
N GLU A 156 -4.61 -31.39 17.13
CA GLU A 156 -4.24 -32.05 18.39
C GLU A 156 -5.32 -31.84 19.47
N LYS A 157 -5.91 -32.95 19.95
CA LYS A 157 -6.93 -32.95 21.03
C LYS A 157 -6.41 -32.29 22.31
N PHE A 158 -5.12 -32.47 22.60
CA PHE A 158 -4.39 -31.82 23.69
C PHE A 158 -3.08 -31.28 23.13
N PRO A 159 -2.94 -29.95 22.94
CA PRO A 159 -1.76 -29.40 22.29
C PRO A 159 -0.53 -29.71 23.13
N SER A 160 0.33 -30.55 22.58
CA SER A 160 1.59 -30.97 23.19
C SER A 160 2.51 -29.77 23.41
N LYS A 161 3.52 -29.90 24.30
CA LYS A 161 4.59 -28.88 24.41
C LYS A 161 5.25 -28.67 23.05
N THR A 162 5.45 -29.76 22.30
CA THR A 162 6.00 -29.78 20.93
C THR A 162 5.18 -28.97 19.93
N ALA A 163 3.84 -29.05 19.98
CA ALA A 163 2.99 -28.27 19.09
C ALA A 163 3.06 -26.76 19.39
N LYS A 164 3.16 -26.39 20.67
CA LYS A 164 3.35 -24.99 21.09
C LYS A 164 4.71 -24.46 20.66
N THR A 165 5.78 -25.23 20.87
CA THR A 165 7.13 -24.84 20.42
C THR A 165 7.18 -24.72 18.91
N SER A 166 6.58 -25.68 18.19
CA SER A 166 6.46 -25.63 16.72
C SER A 166 5.78 -24.33 16.26
N LEU A 167 4.67 -23.92 16.89
CA LEU A 167 3.99 -22.67 16.54
C LEU A 167 4.88 -21.45 16.72
N VAL A 168 5.64 -21.37 17.82
CA VAL A 168 6.59 -20.28 18.08
C VAL A 168 7.74 -20.32 17.05
N THR A 169 8.31 -21.49 16.78
CA THR A 169 9.37 -21.67 15.78
C THR A 169 8.91 -21.25 14.39
N PHE A 170 7.72 -21.68 13.96
CA PHE A 170 7.16 -21.28 12.67
C PHE A 170 6.81 -19.80 12.62
N PHE A 171 6.36 -19.18 13.72
CA PHE A 171 6.16 -17.74 13.78
C PHE A 171 7.48 -16.97 13.53
N ILE A 172 8.56 -17.36 14.23
CA ILE A 172 9.89 -16.76 14.04
C ILE A 172 10.40 -16.99 12.61
N LEU A 173 10.21 -18.20 12.07
CA LEU A 173 10.55 -18.49 10.69
C LEU A 173 9.78 -17.58 9.74
N CYS A 174 8.46 -17.45 9.89
CA CYS A 174 7.62 -16.63 9.01
C CYS A 174 7.99 -15.14 9.06
N ALA A 175 8.30 -14.61 10.25
CA ALA A 175 8.77 -13.23 10.43
C ALA A 175 10.21 -12.99 9.92
N SER A 176 11.01 -14.04 9.77
CA SER A 176 12.37 -13.90 9.22
C SER A 176 12.42 -14.07 7.70
N LEU A 177 11.42 -14.71 7.09
CA LEU A 177 11.37 -14.92 5.64
C LEU A 177 11.48 -13.61 4.85
N LEU A 178 10.74 -12.56 5.20
CA LEU A 178 10.77 -11.32 4.43
C LEU A 178 12.15 -10.61 4.50
N PRO A 179 12.73 -10.32 5.68
CA PRO A 179 14.09 -9.77 5.78
C PRO A 179 15.14 -10.59 5.02
N PHE A 180 15.16 -11.92 5.21
CA PHE A 180 16.10 -12.79 4.51
C PHE A 180 15.87 -12.83 3.00
N SER A 181 14.62 -12.70 2.56
CA SER A 181 14.28 -12.66 1.14
C SER A 181 14.89 -11.43 0.45
N PHE A 182 14.94 -10.27 1.12
CA PHE A 182 15.60 -9.08 0.58
C PHE A 182 17.13 -9.23 0.49
N ILE A 183 17.76 -9.88 1.46
CA ILE A 183 19.19 -10.20 1.38
C ILE A 183 19.44 -11.15 0.21
N TYR A 184 18.56 -12.14 0.02
CA TYR A 184 18.65 -13.06 -1.10
C TYR A 184 18.45 -12.37 -2.46
N LEU A 185 17.64 -11.31 -2.54
CA LEU A 185 17.47 -10.53 -3.77
C LEU A 185 18.78 -9.91 -4.28
N ARG A 186 19.77 -9.67 -3.41
CA ARG A 186 21.12 -9.22 -3.79
C ARG A 186 21.77 -10.12 -4.84
N PHE A 187 21.50 -11.43 -4.81
CA PHE A 187 22.04 -12.37 -5.80
C PHE A 187 21.41 -12.23 -7.20
N PHE A 188 20.22 -11.64 -7.30
CA PHE A 188 19.50 -11.45 -8.57
C PHE A 188 19.57 -10.00 -9.07
N ARG A 189 19.82 -9.06 -8.16
CA ARG A 189 19.98 -7.63 -8.45
C ARG A 189 21.27 -7.14 -7.80
N PRO A 190 22.40 -7.18 -8.52
CA PRO A 190 23.69 -6.73 -7.99
C PRO A 190 23.67 -5.27 -7.50
N ALA A 191 22.75 -4.44 -8.02
CA ALA A 191 22.56 -3.05 -7.62
C ALA A 191 21.94 -2.88 -6.22
N THR A 192 21.30 -3.90 -5.64
CA THR A 192 20.69 -3.79 -4.31
C THR A 192 21.69 -4.24 -3.25
N ASN A 193 22.35 -3.28 -2.59
CA ASN A 193 23.26 -3.53 -1.45
C ASN A 193 22.50 -3.70 -0.13
N THR A 194 21.40 -4.43 -0.15
CA THR A 194 20.58 -4.65 1.04
C THR A 194 21.33 -5.53 2.04
N ALA A 195 21.45 -5.05 3.27
CA ALA A 195 22.15 -5.74 4.34
C ALA A 195 21.47 -5.48 5.68
N PHE A 196 21.70 -6.38 6.65
CA PHE A 196 21.46 -6.07 8.05
C PHE A 196 22.52 -5.07 8.52
N THR A 197 22.09 -4.05 9.24
CA THR A 197 22.96 -3.04 9.85
C THR A 197 22.44 -2.63 11.23
N LEU A 198 23.35 -2.17 12.08
CA LEU A 198 23.05 -1.50 13.34
C LEU A 198 23.28 0.03 13.25
N ASP A 199 23.66 0.56 12.08
CA ASP A 199 24.02 1.98 11.91
C ASP A 199 22.92 2.90 12.43
N LYS A 200 21.65 2.60 12.10
CA LYS A 200 20.48 3.33 12.59
C LYS A 200 20.35 3.34 14.12
N LEU A 201 20.81 2.30 14.82
CA LEU A 201 20.79 2.28 16.29
C LEU A 201 21.94 3.10 16.90
N TYR A 202 23.01 3.33 16.15
CA TYR A 202 24.12 4.18 16.58
C TYR A 202 23.89 5.66 16.23
N GLU A 203 23.14 5.93 15.15
CA GLU A 203 22.83 7.28 14.67
C GLU A 203 21.67 7.93 15.43
N LEU A 204 20.72 7.15 15.94
CA LEU A 204 19.51 7.66 16.59
C LEU A 204 19.65 7.69 18.13
N PRO A 205 19.22 8.76 18.83
CA PRO A 205 19.11 8.76 20.28
C PRO A 205 18.17 7.68 20.83
N LEU A 206 18.35 7.32 22.11
CA LEU A 206 17.64 6.19 22.72
C LEU A 206 16.11 6.39 22.75
N GLU A 207 15.65 7.62 22.95
CA GLU A 207 14.23 7.98 22.96
C GLU A 207 13.60 7.71 21.60
N GLU A 208 14.34 8.03 20.55
CA GLU A 208 13.95 7.81 19.17
C GLU A 208 13.89 6.33 18.83
N ILE A 209 14.92 5.56 19.19
CA ILE A 209 14.90 4.10 19.05
C ILE A 209 13.72 3.50 19.81
N ALA A 210 13.52 3.91 21.07
CA ALA A 210 12.46 3.39 21.92
C ALA A 210 11.07 3.66 21.31
N GLY A 211 10.82 4.87 20.83
CA GLY A 211 9.53 5.13 20.21
C GLY A 211 9.42 4.64 18.76
N VAL A 212 10.49 4.46 17.98
CA VAL A 212 10.41 3.71 16.71
C VAL A 212 10.06 2.26 16.96
N PHE A 213 10.62 1.67 18.01
CA PHE A 213 10.30 0.31 18.41
C PHE A 213 8.84 0.18 18.88
N LEU A 214 8.39 1.06 19.79
CA LEU A 214 7.06 1.02 20.39
C LEU A 214 5.96 1.55 19.48
N LEU A 215 6.17 2.74 18.91
CA LEU A 215 5.19 3.49 18.12
C LEU A 215 5.51 3.40 16.62
N GLY A 216 6.77 3.53 16.19
CA GLY A 216 7.21 3.59 14.79
C GLY A 216 7.79 4.95 14.44
N ASP A 217 7.80 5.32 13.15
CA ASP A 217 8.28 6.62 12.64
C ASP A 217 7.45 7.85 13.12
N LEU A 218 6.69 7.65 14.18
CA LEU A 218 5.61 8.49 14.65
C LEU A 218 6.05 9.46 15.75
N ILE A 219 7.32 9.41 16.16
CA ILE A 219 7.93 10.41 17.08
C ILE A 219 8.42 11.64 16.31
N TYR A 220 8.97 11.44 15.10
CA TYR A 220 9.73 12.47 14.40
C TYR A 220 8.89 13.58 13.79
N ALA A 221 7.63 13.27 13.50
CA ALA A 221 6.64 14.25 13.13
C ALA A 221 5.47 14.09 14.10
N PHE A 222 5.45 14.87 15.18
CA PHE A 222 4.25 15.10 16.00
C PHE A 222 3.14 15.81 15.19
N ASP A 223 2.96 15.45 13.92
CA ASP A 223 1.79 15.80 13.16
C ASP A 223 0.64 14.94 13.68
N ILE A 224 -0.25 15.58 14.43
CA ILE A 224 -1.48 15.01 14.94
C ILE A 224 -2.25 14.29 13.83
N LYS A 225 -2.16 14.74 12.57
CA LYS A 225 -2.78 14.07 11.42
C LYS A 225 -2.16 12.69 11.19
N ILE A 226 -0.84 12.56 11.18
CA ILE A 226 -0.15 11.28 10.99
C ILE A 226 -0.49 10.33 12.15
N ILE A 227 -0.49 10.85 13.39
CA ILE A 227 -0.88 10.09 14.59
C ILE A 227 -2.31 9.55 14.45
N LEU A 228 -3.26 10.42 14.13
CA LEU A 228 -4.68 10.05 14.01
C LEU A 228 -4.88 8.99 12.91
N LEU A 229 -4.26 9.21 11.75
CA LEU A 229 -4.47 8.40 10.57
C LEU A 229 -3.79 7.02 10.63
N ASN A 230 -2.56 6.97 11.15
CA ASN A 230 -1.71 5.77 11.06
C ASN A 230 -1.56 5.01 12.38
N ILE A 231 -1.92 5.59 13.53
CA ILE A 231 -1.75 4.94 14.85
C ILE A 231 -3.08 4.47 15.42
N VAL A 232 -4.07 5.37 15.47
CA VAL A 232 -5.30 5.10 16.23
C VAL A 232 -5.97 3.82 15.74
N GLY A 233 -6.07 3.63 14.41
CA GLY A 233 -6.63 2.41 13.83
C GLY A 233 -5.89 1.14 14.25
N PRO A 234 -4.60 0.97 13.90
CA PRO A 234 -3.84 -0.22 14.27
C PRO A 234 -3.76 -0.46 15.78
N THR A 235 -3.66 0.59 16.61
CA THR A 235 -3.67 0.46 18.07
C THR A 235 -5.01 -0.02 18.59
N LEU A 236 -6.14 0.51 18.09
CA LEU A 236 -7.46 0.01 18.44
C LEU A 236 -7.63 -1.46 18.03
N ALA A 237 -7.13 -1.83 16.84
CA ALA A 237 -7.13 -3.22 16.38
C ALA A 237 -6.31 -4.13 17.30
N LEU A 238 -5.11 -3.71 17.72
CA LEU A 238 -4.25 -4.43 18.64
C LEU A 238 -4.92 -4.63 20.00
N LEU A 239 -5.42 -3.55 20.61
CA LEU A 239 -6.09 -3.57 21.91
C LEU A 239 -7.33 -4.49 21.88
N TYR A 240 -8.15 -4.37 20.84
CA TYR A 240 -9.34 -5.21 20.70
C TYR A 240 -8.99 -6.66 20.38
N GLY A 241 -7.94 -6.90 19.58
CA GLY A 241 -7.36 -8.22 19.37
C GLY A 241 -6.99 -8.87 20.70
N ILE A 242 -6.21 -8.19 21.55
CA ILE A 242 -5.84 -8.66 22.89
C ILE A 242 -7.08 -8.95 23.75
N TYR A 243 -8.08 -8.06 23.74
CA TYR A 243 -9.35 -8.28 24.43
C TYR A 243 -10.07 -9.56 23.95
N LEU A 244 -10.14 -9.80 22.64
CA LEU A 244 -10.72 -11.02 22.08
C LEU A 244 -9.92 -12.25 22.51
N LEU A 245 -8.59 -12.20 22.50
CA LEU A 245 -7.74 -13.31 22.97
C LEU A 245 -7.99 -13.63 24.45
N TYR A 246 -8.10 -12.60 25.28
CA TYR A 246 -8.44 -12.73 26.70
C TYR A 246 -9.82 -13.39 26.89
N LYS A 247 -10.83 -12.93 26.13
CA LYS A 247 -12.18 -13.48 26.15
C LYS A 247 -12.21 -14.94 25.68
N LEU A 248 -11.48 -15.28 24.62
CA LEU A 248 -11.38 -16.64 24.07
C LEU A 248 -10.65 -17.59 25.02
N LYS A 249 -9.70 -17.11 25.81
CA LYS A 249 -9.05 -17.92 26.86
C LYS A 249 -10.07 -18.44 27.87
N ARG A 250 -11.12 -17.68 28.17
CA ARG A 250 -12.21 -18.09 29.06
C ARG A 250 -13.24 -19.02 28.40
N ASN A 251 -13.31 -19.04 27.07
CA ASN A 251 -14.25 -19.88 26.32
C ASN A 251 -13.50 -20.73 25.26
N PRO A 252 -12.92 -21.87 25.67
CA PRO A 252 -12.06 -22.67 24.80
C PRO A 252 -12.80 -23.31 23.62
N THR A 253 -14.14 -23.46 23.69
CA THR A 253 -14.99 -24.08 22.66
C THR A 253 -15.50 -23.08 21.61
N ALA A 254 -15.07 -21.82 21.67
CA ALA A 254 -15.48 -20.81 20.71
C ALA A 254 -15.11 -21.19 19.26
N LYS A 255 -16.12 -21.22 18.38
CA LYS A 255 -16.04 -21.68 16.98
C LYS A 255 -14.94 -20.99 16.14
N HIS A 256 -14.62 -19.74 16.45
CA HIS A 256 -13.70 -18.89 15.67
C HIS A 256 -12.32 -18.67 16.32
N ARG A 257 -12.00 -19.43 17.37
CA ARG A 257 -10.83 -19.20 18.21
C ARG A 257 -9.50 -19.27 17.43
N THR A 258 -9.28 -20.34 16.65
CA THR A 258 -8.04 -20.53 15.89
C THR A 258 -7.83 -19.44 14.84
N GLN A 259 -8.91 -18.95 14.24
CA GLN A 259 -8.86 -17.91 13.21
C GLN A 259 -8.49 -16.55 13.79
N ILE A 260 -9.03 -16.21 14.97
CA ILE A 260 -8.65 -15.00 15.70
C ILE A 260 -7.18 -15.07 16.14
N TYR A 261 -6.70 -16.20 16.66
CA TYR A 261 -5.28 -16.37 16.99
C TYR A 261 -4.38 -16.22 15.76
N PHE A 262 -4.72 -16.88 14.65
CA PHE A 262 -3.95 -16.80 13.42
C PHE A 262 -3.90 -15.38 12.87
N LEU A 263 -5.03 -14.68 12.79
CA LEU A 263 -5.07 -13.32 12.26
C LEU A 263 -4.35 -12.32 13.17
N PHE A 264 -4.43 -12.51 14.50
CA PHE A 264 -3.65 -11.72 15.44
C PHE A 264 -2.14 -11.99 15.32
N ALA A 265 -1.73 -13.26 15.15
CA ALA A 265 -0.34 -13.59 14.87
C ALA A 265 0.13 -12.99 13.55
N ALA A 266 -0.68 -13.04 12.48
CA ALA A 266 -0.39 -12.38 11.22
C ALA A 266 -0.19 -10.87 11.40
N PHE A 267 -1.06 -10.20 12.17
CA PHE A 267 -0.92 -8.78 12.50
C PHE A 267 0.42 -8.49 13.21
N LEU A 268 0.77 -9.27 14.24
CA LEU A 268 2.05 -9.13 14.94
C LEU A 268 3.26 -9.40 14.04
N MET A 269 3.18 -10.39 13.15
CA MET A 269 4.23 -10.71 12.19
C MET A 269 4.52 -9.50 11.30
N ILE A 270 3.50 -8.84 10.75
CA ILE A 270 3.68 -7.64 9.92
C ILE A 270 4.32 -6.49 10.72
N LEU A 271 3.96 -6.32 12.00
CA LEU A 271 4.59 -5.30 12.84
C LEU A 271 6.07 -5.62 13.11
N VAL A 272 6.39 -6.88 13.41
CA VAL A 272 7.78 -7.34 13.62
C VAL A 272 8.60 -7.13 12.34
N ASP A 273 8.09 -7.58 11.19
CA ASP A 273 8.75 -7.40 9.90
C ASP A 273 9.01 -5.93 9.63
N PHE A 274 8.02 -5.06 9.83
CA PHE A 274 8.20 -3.61 9.67
C PHE A 274 9.32 -3.05 10.55
N ARG A 275 9.40 -3.47 11.82
CA ARG A 275 10.49 -3.03 12.71
C ARG A 275 11.84 -3.57 12.26
N ILE A 276 11.92 -4.83 11.81
CA ILE A 276 13.16 -5.42 11.31
C ILE A 276 13.67 -4.63 10.09
N LEU A 277 12.79 -4.42 9.10
CA LEU A 277 13.14 -3.67 7.90
C LEU A 277 13.55 -2.23 8.23
N LYS A 278 12.79 -1.55 9.09
CA LYS A 278 13.04 -0.14 9.42
C LYS A 278 14.33 0.07 10.21
N LEU A 279 14.53 -0.69 11.28
CA LEU A 279 15.61 -0.44 12.25
C LEU A 279 16.90 -1.19 11.91
N PHE A 280 16.79 -2.38 11.33
CA PHE A 280 17.92 -3.30 11.21
C PHE A 280 18.36 -3.52 9.78
N MET A 281 17.73 -2.89 8.78
CA MET A 281 18.12 -3.04 7.38
C MET A 281 18.37 -1.69 6.72
N SER A 282 19.37 -1.67 5.82
CA SER A 282 19.71 -0.53 4.97
C SER A 282 19.59 -0.91 3.49
N ASN A 283 19.49 0.11 2.63
CA ASN A 283 19.42 -0.04 1.17
C ASN A 283 18.33 -1.02 0.72
N LEU A 284 17.13 -0.91 1.32
CA LEU A 284 15.99 -1.72 0.92
C LEU A 284 15.55 -1.35 -0.50
N PRO A 285 15.19 -2.33 -1.35
CA PRO A 285 14.76 -2.07 -2.73
C PRO A 285 13.32 -1.56 -2.82
N LEU A 286 12.67 -1.32 -1.68
CA LEU A 286 11.33 -0.78 -1.55
C LEU A 286 11.19 -0.05 -0.22
N ASN A 287 10.27 0.91 -0.16
CA ASN A 287 9.88 1.56 1.09
C ASN A 287 9.09 0.57 1.97
N GLU A 288 9.54 0.39 3.21
CA GLU A 288 8.96 -0.45 4.26
C GLU A 288 7.51 -0.09 4.62
N GLU A 289 7.07 1.16 4.39
CA GLU A 289 5.70 1.62 4.61
C GLU A 289 4.68 0.85 3.76
N ARG A 290 5.13 0.17 2.70
CA ARG A 290 4.30 -0.80 1.94
C ARG A 290 3.70 -1.89 2.84
N LEU A 291 4.33 -2.20 3.98
CA LEU A 291 3.80 -3.14 4.96
C LEU A 291 2.53 -2.63 5.66
N TRP A 292 2.30 -1.32 5.70
CA TRP A 292 1.13 -0.73 6.36
C TRP A 292 -0.17 -1.13 5.65
N VAL A 293 -0.15 -1.38 4.34
CA VAL A 293 -1.32 -1.90 3.61
C VAL A 293 -1.78 -3.23 4.20
N PHE A 294 -0.85 -4.15 4.49
CA PHE A 294 -1.17 -5.46 5.08
C PHE A 294 -1.67 -5.30 6.52
N ARG A 295 -0.99 -4.46 7.32
CA ARG A 295 -1.37 -4.13 8.70
C ARG A 295 -2.79 -3.60 8.76
N ASP A 296 -3.10 -2.60 7.93
CA ASP A 296 -4.38 -1.88 7.94
C ASP A 296 -5.51 -2.78 7.44
N PHE A 297 -5.25 -3.59 6.41
CA PHE A 297 -6.21 -4.58 5.94
C PHE A 297 -6.53 -5.64 7.00
N ILE A 298 -5.53 -6.13 7.74
CA ILE A 298 -5.73 -7.07 8.85
C ILE A 298 -6.39 -6.39 10.06
N ALA A 299 -6.13 -5.10 10.29
CA ALA A 299 -6.68 -4.33 11.38
C ALA A 299 -8.18 -4.06 11.22
N ALA A 300 -8.65 -3.75 10.01
CA ALA A 300 -10.03 -3.33 9.76
C ALA A 300 -11.10 -4.29 10.33
N PRO A 301 -11.00 -5.63 10.18
CA PRO A 301 -11.94 -6.57 10.81
C PRO A 301 -11.98 -6.46 12.35
N PHE A 302 -10.84 -6.26 13.01
CA PHE A 302 -10.79 -6.13 14.46
C PHE A 302 -11.44 -4.83 14.92
N ILE A 303 -11.20 -3.71 14.22
CA ILE A 303 -11.82 -2.42 14.54
C ILE A 303 -13.33 -2.50 14.35
N ALA A 304 -13.80 -3.10 13.26
CA ALA A 304 -15.22 -3.27 13.00
C ALA A 304 -15.91 -4.09 14.11
N LEU A 305 -15.29 -5.19 14.53
CA LEU A 305 -15.77 -6.00 15.65
C LEU A 305 -15.76 -5.22 16.97
N ALA A 306 -14.76 -4.36 17.19
CA ALA A 306 -14.63 -3.50 18.38
C ALA A 306 -15.79 -2.50 18.45
N ILE A 307 -15.99 -1.74 17.37
CA ILE A 307 -17.08 -0.76 17.27
C ILE A 307 -18.42 -1.44 17.49
N TYR A 308 -18.64 -2.59 16.84
CA TYR A 308 -19.88 -3.34 17.02
C TYR A 308 -20.09 -3.83 18.46
N ALA A 309 -19.05 -4.39 19.09
CA ALA A 309 -19.14 -4.88 20.48
C ALA A 309 -19.42 -3.74 21.46
N THR A 310 -18.81 -2.57 21.26
CA THR A 310 -19.06 -1.37 22.05
C THR A 310 -20.51 -0.91 21.87
N ILE A 311 -20.98 -0.75 20.63
CA ILE A 311 -22.36 -0.36 20.33
C ILE A 311 -23.36 -1.38 20.90
N SER A 312 -23.08 -2.67 20.80
CA SER A 312 -23.97 -3.72 21.31
C SER A 312 -24.01 -3.71 22.83
N SER A 313 -22.87 -3.59 23.51
CA SER A 313 -22.80 -3.52 24.98
C SER A 313 -23.57 -2.31 25.49
N LEU A 314 -23.46 -1.20 24.76
CA LEU A 314 -24.14 0.04 25.05
C LEU A 314 -25.66 -0.06 24.89
N LYS A 315 -26.14 -0.75 23.85
CA LYS A 315 -27.57 -1.06 23.68
C LYS A 315 -28.12 -1.95 24.80
N THR A 316 -27.36 -2.96 25.21
CA THR A 316 -27.74 -3.86 26.31
C THR A 316 -27.84 -3.09 27.63
N LEU A 317 -26.89 -2.20 27.92
CA LEU A 317 -26.93 -1.33 29.09
C LEU A 317 -28.20 -0.47 29.13
N LEU A 318 -28.66 -0.02 27.96
CA LEU A 318 -29.88 0.76 27.83
C LEU A 318 -31.19 -0.04 27.87
N LYS A 319 -31.14 -1.38 27.89
CA LYS A 319 -32.32 -2.25 27.67
C LYS A 319 -33.11 -1.89 26.39
N ALA A 320 -32.46 -1.25 25.42
CA ALA A 320 -33.07 -0.88 24.15
C ALA A 320 -33.09 -2.12 23.24
N THR A 321 -34.14 -2.94 23.38
CA THR A 321 -34.31 -4.18 22.61
C THR A 321 -34.91 -3.95 21.22
N SER A 322 -35.51 -2.79 20.94
CA SER A 322 -36.10 -2.47 19.63
C SER A 322 -35.22 -1.51 18.80
N PRO A 323 -35.25 -1.62 17.45
CA PRO A 323 -34.73 -0.57 16.58
C PRO A 323 -35.42 0.75 16.92
N PHE A 324 -34.62 1.83 16.94
CA PHE A 324 -34.85 3.18 17.48
C PHE A 324 -36.10 3.91 16.95
N THR A 325 -37.28 3.32 17.07
CA THR A 325 -38.58 4.01 17.06
C THR A 325 -38.97 4.21 18.51
N LEU A 326 -38.18 5.05 19.19
CA LEU A 326 -38.49 5.47 20.55
C LEU A 326 -39.73 6.36 20.45
N SER A 327 -40.91 5.77 20.61
CA SER A 327 -42.15 6.51 20.75
C SER A 327 -41.96 7.50 21.90
N LEU A 328 -41.95 8.80 21.58
CA LEU A 328 -41.78 9.90 22.53
C LEU A 328 -42.76 9.82 23.72
N THR A 329 -43.85 9.07 23.58
CA THR A 329 -44.85 8.84 24.63
C THR A 329 -44.30 8.13 25.87
N ASN A 330 -43.27 7.28 25.74
CA ASN A 330 -42.69 6.56 26.87
C ASN A 330 -41.54 7.31 27.58
N LEU A 331 -41.16 8.51 27.11
CA LEU A 331 -40.13 9.31 27.79
C LEU A 331 -40.62 9.93 29.10
N LYS A 332 -41.94 10.11 29.27
CA LYS A 332 -42.52 10.78 30.46
C LYS A 332 -42.35 9.99 31.76
N THR A 333 -42.10 8.69 31.70
CA THR A 333 -41.93 7.82 32.87
C THR A 333 -40.46 7.63 33.29
N LEU A 334 -39.50 8.14 32.51
CA LEU A 334 -38.08 8.05 32.83
C LEU A 334 -37.64 9.19 33.74
N THR A 335 -36.78 8.89 34.71
CA THR A 335 -36.16 9.93 35.55
C THR A 335 -35.31 10.87 34.69
N LYS A 336 -35.25 12.17 35.03
CA LYS A 336 -34.47 13.19 34.29
C LYS A 336 -33.03 12.74 33.97
N ARG A 337 -32.38 12.03 34.90
CA ARG A 337 -31.02 11.49 34.74
C ARG A 337 -30.95 10.42 33.64
N SER A 338 -31.96 9.56 33.53
CA SER A 338 -32.04 8.54 32.49
C SER A 338 -32.29 9.16 31.12
N ILE A 339 -33.15 10.19 31.04
CA ILE A 339 -33.39 10.93 29.79
C ILE A 339 -32.10 11.56 29.26
N LEU A 340 -31.33 12.26 30.11
CA LEU A 340 -30.05 12.87 29.69
C LEU A 340 -29.04 11.80 29.22
N CYS A 341 -28.95 10.68 29.93
CA CYS A 341 -28.06 9.58 29.57
C CYS A 341 -28.44 8.97 28.20
N VAL A 342 -29.72 8.65 27.99
CA VAL A 342 -30.25 8.10 26.73
C VAL A 342 -30.06 9.10 25.59
N SER A 343 -30.31 10.39 25.81
CA SER A 343 -30.14 11.45 24.81
C SER A 343 -28.68 11.67 24.43
N SER A 344 -27.77 11.75 25.41
CA SER A 344 -26.33 11.87 25.17
C SER A 344 -25.80 10.68 24.36
N LEU A 345 -26.33 9.49 24.63
CA LEU A 345 -25.93 8.29 23.94
C LEU A 345 -26.49 8.17 22.53
N LEU A 346 -27.74 8.57 22.35
CA LEU A 346 -28.37 8.73 21.05
C LEU A 346 -27.57 9.67 20.16
N PHE A 347 -27.19 10.83 20.72
CA PHE A 347 -26.33 11.80 20.06
C PHE A 347 -24.97 11.18 19.71
N THR A 348 -24.36 10.46 20.65
CA THR A 348 -23.07 9.80 20.44
C THR A 348 -23.13 8.77 19.31
N LEU A 349 -24.15 7.90 19.32
CA LEU A 349 -24.28 6.79 18.38
C LEU A 349 -24.69 7.23 16.96
N ASN A 350 -25.60 8.19 16.84
CA ASN A 350 -26.18 8.55 15.54
C ASN A 350 -25.53 9.78 14.90
N ILE A 351 -24.88 10.64 15.70
CA ILE A 351 -24.28 11.89 15.21
C ILE A 351 -22.77 11.84 15.38
N LEU A 352 -22.28 11.66 16.61
CA LEU A 352 -20.85 11.78 16.88
C LEU A 352 -20.00 10.69 16.20
N ILE A 353 -20.37 9.41 16.35
CA ILE A 353 -19.61 8.31 15.73
C ILE A 353 -19.59 8.42 14.19
N PRO A 354 -20.74 8.59 13.50
CA PRO A 354 -20.72 8.80 12.05
C PRO A 354 -19.93 10.04 11.62
N ALA A 355 -20.02 11.15 12.36
CA ALA A 355 -19.26 12.36 12.07
C ALA A 355 -17.74 12.13 12.23
N ILE A 356 -17.31 11.44 13.30
CA ILE A 356 -15.90 11.09 13.50
C ILE A 356 -15.41 10.14 12.41
N LEU A 357 -16.18 9.10 12.07
CA LEU A 357 -15.81 8.16 11.02
C LEU A 357 -15.75 8.83 9.64
N GLY A 358 -16.74 9.67 9.31
CA GLY A 358 -16.76 10.45 8.08
C GLY A 358 -15.59 11.43 8.00
N GLY A 359 -15.30 12.13 9.10
CA GLY A 359 -14.13 13.00 9.23
C GLY A 359 -12.81 12.27 9.08
N TRP A 360 -12.69 11.08 9.68
CA TRP A 360 -11.51 10.23 9.53
C TRP A 360 -11.33 9.78 8.08
N ILE A 361 -12.36 9.23 7.44
CA ILE A 361 -12.29 8.85 6.02
C ILE A 361 -11.91 10.05 5.15
N THR A 362 -12.51 11.21 5.39
CA THR A 362 -12.19 12.45 4.66
C THR A 362 -10.72 12.84 4.84
N LEU A 363 -10.20 12.78 6.07
CA LEU A 363 -8.81 13.06 6.35
C LEU A 363 -7.87 12.03 5.72
N SER A 364 -8.24 10.74 5.71
CA SER A 364 -7.48 9.66 5.07
C SER A 364 -7.42 9.83 3.56
N LEU A 365 -8.54 10.21 2.93
CA LEU A 365 -8.58 10.57 1.52
C LEU A 365 -7.71 11.80 1.25
N TYR A 366 -7.85 12.85 2.05
CA TYR A 366 -7.05 14.07 1.92
C TYR A 366 -5.54 13.82 2.04
N ALA A 367 -5.14 12.93 2.95
CA ALA A 367 -3.73 12.55 3.12
C ALA A 367 -3.22 11.61 2.02
N ALA A 368 -4.10 10.75 1.47
CA ALA A 368 -3.74 9.83 0.39
C ALA A 368 -3.64 10.53 -0.97
N TYR A 369 -4.45 11.56 -1.23
CA TYR A 369 -4.42 12.31 -2.49
C TYR A 369 -3.60 13.59 -2.32
N PRO A 370 -2.42 13.74 -2.96
CA PRO A 370 -1.71 15.01 -3.06
C PRO A 370 -2.65 16.12 -3.51
N GLN A 371 -2.62 17.21 -2.75
CA GLN A 371 -3.46 18.38 -2.97
C GLN A 371 -2.91 19.30 -4.07
N VAL A 372 -1.61 19.16 -4.37
CA VAL A 372 -0.86 20.07 -5.22
C VAL A 372 -0.55 19.45 -6.59
N ALA A 373 -0.63 18.12 -6.73
CA ALA A 373 -0.33 17.43 -7.98
C ALA A 373 -1.17 16.17 -8.20
N PRO A 374 -1.57 15.84 -9.43
CA PRO A 374 -2.32 14.61 -9.70
C PRO A 374 -1.52 13.35 -9.33
N LEU A 375 -2.14 12.30 -8.81
CA LEU A 375 -1.43 11.03 -8.53
C LEU A 375 -1.10 10.18 -9.75
N GLN A 376 -1.49 10.65 -10.93
CA GLN A 376 -1.43 9.89 -12.16
C GLN A 376 -0.81 10.77 -13.23
N THR A 377 -0.15 10.13 -14.19
CA THR A 377 0.37 10.78 -15.39
C THR A 377 -0.74 11.58 -16.06
N THR A 378 -0.48 12.85 -16.36
CA THR A 378 -1.45 13.71 -17.04
C THR A 378 -1.48 13.42 -18.54
N TRP A 379 -2.56 13.81 -19.22
CA TRP A 379 -2.62 13.66 -20.67
C TRP A 379 -1.56 14.51 -21.38
N TYR A 380 -1.22 15.69 -20.84
CA TYR A 380 -0.15 16.54 -21.36
C TYR A 380 1.21 15.84 -21.34
N GLU A 381 1.52 15.10 -20.27
CA GLU A 381 2.78 14.34 -20.15
C GLU A 381 2.84 13.21 -21.18
N LEU A 382 1.72 12.53 -21.43
CA LEU A 382 1.64 11.48 -22.45
C LEU A 382 1.79 12.05 -23.86
N GLU A 383 1.11 13.17 -24.16
CA GLU A 383 1.25 13.84 -25.45
C GLU A 383 2.66 14.37 -25.68
N ALA A 384 3.26 14.99 -24.66
CA ALA A 384 4.63 15.51 -24.71
C ALA A 384 5.64 14.40 -25.04
N VAL A 385 5.56 13.27 -24.32
CA VAL A 385 6.44 12.11 -24.56
C VAL A 385 6.19 11.49 -25.93
N LYS A 386 4.93 11.32 -26.33
CA LYS A 386 4.57 10.79 -27.65
C LYS A 386 5.12 11.68 -28.75
N TYR A 387 5.00 13.00 -28.60
CA TYR A 387 5.52 13.97 -29.55
C TYR A 387 7.04 13.87 -29.68
N ILE A 388 7.79 13.76 -28.58
CA ILE A 388 9.24 13.53 -28.63
C ILE A 388 9.56 12.25 -29.39
N GLU A 389 8.89 11.14 -29.08
CA GLU A 389 9.17 9.85 -29.72
C GLU A 389 8.90 9.88 -31.24
N GLU A 390 7.84 10.57 -31.66
CA GLU A 390 7.43 10.70 -33.07
C GLU A 390 8.31 11.68 -33.87
N ASN A 391 8.94 12.66 -33.22
CA ASN A 391 9.66 13.76 -33.89
C ASN A 391 11.19 13.74 -33.69
N THR A 392 11.71 12.74 -33.00
CA THR A 392 13.15 12.58 -32.75
C THR A 392 13.59 11.25 -33.29
N ASN A 393 14.61 11.20 -34.15
CA ASN A 393 15.13 9.94 -34.72
C ASN A 393 16.42 9.48 -34.04
N GLU A 394 17.13 10.42 -33.41
CA GLU A 394 18.40 10.20 -32.75
C GLU A 394 18.21 9.59 -31.34
N LYS A 395 19.32 9.27 -30.69
CA LYS A 395 19.32 8.84 -29.29
C LYS A 395 19.08 10.05 -28.39
N TYR A 396 18.12 9.95 -27.47
CA TYR A 396 17.78 11.04 -26.58
C TYR A 396 17.63 10.61 -25.13
N VAL A 397 17.82 11.58 -24.23
CA VAL A 397 17.55 11.46 -22.80
C VAL A 397 16.50 12.48 -22.37
N VAL A 398 15.58 12.09 -21.49
CA VAL A 398 14.59 13.00 -20.91
C VAL A 398 14.87 13.21 -19.43
N ILE A 399 15.05 14.47 -19.05
CA ILE A 399 15.11 14.94 -17.67
C ILE A 399 13.71 15.45 -17.32
N GLY A 400 13.07 14.83 -16.34
CA GLY A 400 11.72 15.18 -15.93
C GLY A 400 11.42 14.57 -14.57
N ASP A 401 10.23 14.89 -14.05
CA ASP A 401 9.75 14.28 -12.83
C ASP A 401 9.39 12.80 -13.03
N ILE A 402 9.06 12.12 -11.92
CA ILE A 402 8.71 10.70 -11.94
C ILE A 402 7.52 10.38 -12.87
N TRP A 403 6.58 11.30 -13.03
CA TRP A 403 5.38 11.08 -13.83
C TRP A 403 5.66 11.17 -15.32
N THR A 404 6.54 12.09 -15.71
CA THR A 404 7.10 12.19 -17.06
C THR A 404 7.92 10.95 -17.40
N ILE A 405 8.72 10.46 -16.45
CA ILE A 405 9.45 9.19 -16.58
C ILE A 405 8.48 8.04 -16.83
N TYR A 406 7.43 7.91 -16.01
CA TYR A 406 6.41 6.89 -16.21
C TYR A 406 5.69 7.04 -17.56
N ALA A 407 5.39 8.26 -18.01
CA ALA A 407 4.83 8.49 -19.35
C ALA A 407 5.78 7.93 -20.44
N GLY A 408 7.06 8.27 -20.33
CA GLY A 408 8.17 7.76 -21.14
C GLY A 408 8.17 6.25 -21.24
N GLU A 409 8.38 5.58 -20.10
CA GLU A 409 8.47 4.12 -20.01
C GLU A 409 7.26 3.40 -20.61
N ARG A 410 6.07 4.01 -20.58
CA ARG A 410 4.84 3.45 -21.15
C ARG A 410 4.73 3.60 -22.66
N ILE A 411 5.16 4.74 -23.20
CA ILE A 411 5.04 5.05 -24.62
C ILE A 411 6.21 4.43 -25.39
N VAL A 412 7.45 4.61 -24.90
CA VAL A 412 8.66 4.20 -25.61
C VAL A 412 9.19 2.83 -25.19
N GLY A 413 8.82 2.37 -23.99
CA GLY A 413 9.31 1.14 -23.37
C GLY A 413 10.58 1.34 -22.52
N ILE A 414 10.66 0.63 -21.38
CA ILE A 414 11.76 0.72 -20.40
C ILE A 414 13.13 0.34 -21.00
N THR A 415 13.14 -0.53 -22.02
CA THR A 415 14.38 -1.07 -22.62
C THR A 415 14.66 -0.50 -24.01
N ASN A 416 14.15 0.68 -24.32
CA ASN A 416 14.38 1.30 -25.62
C ASN A 416 15.83 1.82 -25.70
N PRO A 417 16.68 1.28 -26.60
CA PRO A 417 18.08 1.70 -26.69
C PRO A 417 18.27 3.11 -27.27
N ARG A 418 17.19 3.72 -27.79
CA ARG A 418 17.19 5.05 -28.40
C ARG A 418 16.66 6.12 -27.44
N ALA A 419 15.72 5.77 -26.57
CA ALA A 419 15.01 6.68 -25.69
C ALA A 419 15.33 6.37 -24.23
N TYR A 420 16.07 7.25 -23.57
CA TYR A 420 16.49 7.07 -22.18
C TYR A 420 15.66 7.92 -21.22
N TYR A 421 15.00 7.27 -20.29
CA TYR A 421 14.34 7.90 -19.14
C TYR A 421 15.03 7.41 -17.86
N PHE A 422 15.39 8.32 -16.97
CA PHE A 422 15.97 7.94 -15.68
C PHE A 422 14.93 7.18 -14.86
N GLY A 423 15.23 5.96 -14.42
CA GLY A 423 14.30 5.21 -13.57
C GLY A 423 14.06 5.89 -12.22
N GLU A 424 12.93 5.58 -11.58
CA GLU A 424 12.48 6.14 -10.28
C GLU A 424 13.56 6.17 -9.18
N TYR A 425 14.44 5.17 -9.17
CA TYR A 425 15.49 5.01 -8.15
C TYR A 425 16.88 5.46 -8.62
N ASN A 426 16.97 6.18 -9.73
CA ASN A 426 18.24 6.71 -10.23
C ASN A 426 18.51 8.07 -9.58
N GLU A 427 19.39 8.08 -8.56
CA GLU A 427 19.81 9.31 -7.85
C GLU A 427 20.33 10.38 -8.81
N THR A 428 21.12 9.99 -9.82
CA THR A 428 21.63 10.94 -10.83
C THR A 428 20.49 11.61 -11.61
N GLY A 429 19.46 10.85 -11.99
CA GLY A 429 18.28 11.41 -12.66
C GLY A 429 17.50 12.37 -11.78
N TYR A 430 17.33 12.03 -10.50
CA TYR A 430 16.70 12.92 -9.51
C TYR A 430 17.51 14.21 -9.33
N ASP A 431 18.82 14.10 -9.14
CA ASP A 431 19.72 15.25 -8.97
C ASP A 431 19.71 16.14 -10.21
N LEU A 432 19.74 15.56 -11.41
CA LEU A 432 19.63 16.30 -12.66
C LEU A 432 18.31 17.08 -12.74
N PHE A 433 17.19 16.46 -12.35
CA PHE A 433 15.89 17.13 -12.34
C PHE A 433 15.84 18.26 -11.32
N ILE A 434 16.30 18.05 -10.08
CA ILE A 434 16.35 19.09 -9.04
C ILE A 434 17.22 20.27 -9.47
N ASN A 435 18.43 19.99 -9.98
CA ASN A 435 19.33 21.03 -10.47
C ASN A 435 18.73 21.81 -11.66
N MET A 436 18.10 21.11 -12.62
CA MET A 436 17.40 21.77 -13.73
C MET A 436 16.18 22.57 -13.27
N LYS A 437 15.50 22.15 -12.21
CA LYS A 437 14.38 22.90 -11.63
C LYS A 437 14.83 24.20 -10.97
N GLU A 438 15.92 24.16 -10.21
CA GLU A 438 16.47 25.30 -9.46
C GLU A 438 17.22 26.29 -10.34
N ASN A 439 18.07 25.78 -11.24
CA ASN A 439 18.90 26.54 -12.17
C ASN A 439 18.98 25.83 -13.56
N PRO A 440 17.92 25.93 -14.38
CA PRO A 440 17.85 25.27 -15.69
C PRO A 440 18.94 25.79 -16.62
N SER A 441 19.84 24.92 -17.09
CA SER A 441 20.97 25.35 -17.93
C SER A 441 21.41 24.28 -18.95
N PRO A 442 22.08 24.68 -20.06
CA PRO A 442 22.59 23.73 -21.06
C PRO A 442 23.59 22.71 -20.49
N GLU A 443 24.35 23.08 -19.45
CA GLU A 443 25.39 22.25 -18.85
C GLU A 443 24.82 20.96 -18.24
N TRP A 444 23.70 21.05 -17.54
CA TRP A 444 23.02 19.88 -16.97
C TRP A 444 22.49 18.93 -18.05
N MET A 445 21.98 19.50 -19.15
CA MET A 445 21.53 18.72 -20.31
C MET A 445 22.69 18.00 -21.00
N LEU A 446 23.85 18.65 -21.13
CA LEU A 446 25.09 18.03 -21.60
C LEU A 446 25.60 16.94 -20.66
N LEU A 447 25.51 17.14 -19.35
CA LEU A 447 25.87 16.14 -18.35
C LEU A 447 25.00 14.88 -18.49
N ALA A 448 23.68 15.04 -18.62
CA ALA A 448 22.75 13.94 -18.85
C ALA A 448 23.07 13.18 -20.15
N MET A 449 23.37 13.89 -21.24
CA MET A 449 23.73 13.27 -22.51
C MET A 449 25.06 12.52 -22.46
N ASN A 450 26.02 13.00 -21.67
CA ASN A 450 27.31 12.31 -21.48
C ASN A 450 27.16 11.08 -20.60
N TYR A 451 26.32 11.14 -19.56
CA TYR A 451 26.03 9.99 -18.70
C TYR A 451 25.33 8.85 -19.45
N THR A 452 24.47 9.19 -20.41
CA THR A 452 23.61 8.23 -21.12
C THR A 452 24.08 7.85 -22.53
N ASP A 453 25.18 8.44 -23.02
CA ASP A 453 25.64 8.30 -24.41
C ASP A 453 24.55 8.64 -25.45
N THR A 454 23.85 9.76 -25.21
CA THR A 454 22.80 10.28 -26.10
C THR A 454 23.26 11.57 -26.78
N THR A 455 22.55 11.96 -27.85
CA THR A 455 22.87 13.14 -28.68
C THR A 455 21.93 14.32 -28.45
N ILE A 456 20.75 14.04 -27.86
CA ILE A 456 19.73 15.05 -27.55
C ILE A 456 19.28 14.87 -26.10
N ALA A 457 19.11 15.97 -25.39
CA ALA A 457 18.44 16.00 -24.10
C ALA A 457 17.17 16.83 -24.20
N TYR A 458 16.13 16.36 -23.50
CA TYR A 458 14.89 17.10 -23.25
C TYR A 458 14.76 17.38 -21.76
N PHE A 459 14.24 18.55 -21.42
CA PHE A 459 13.85 18.90 -20.06
C PHE A 459 12.37 19.25 -20.05
N ILE A 460 11.57 18.49 -19.30
CA ILE A 460 10.13 18.65 -19.22
C ILE A 460 9.75 19.19 -17.85
N VAL A 461 8.98 20.28 -17.83
CA VAL A 461 8.38 20.85 -16.63
C VAL A 461 6.89 21.07 -16.84
N THR A 462 6.12 20.89 -15.78
CA THR A 462 4.66 20.85 -15.85
C THR A 462 4.05 21.49 -14.60
N GLU A 463 3.15 22.44 -14.81
CA GLU A 463 2.54 23.28 -13.77
C GLU A 463 1.79 22.47 -12.70
N PRO A 464 0.97 21.45 -13.06
CA PRO A 464 0.31 20.61 -12.07
C PRO A 464 1.27 19.84 -11.15
N ARG A 465 2.58 19.79 -11.42
CA ARG A 465 3.56 19.06 -10.59
C ARG A 465 4.29 19.97 -9.63
N LEU A 466 4.70 21.14 -10.13
CA LEU A 466 5.49 22.13 -9.39
C LEU A 466 4.61 23.14 -8.66
N GLY A 467 3.35 23.31 -9.08
CA GLY A 467 2.53 24.45 -8.73
C GLY A 467 2.90 25.69 -9.56
N ALA A 468 1.95 26.62 -9.66
CA ALA A 468 2.05 27.76 -10.58
C ALA A 468 3.29 28.64 -10.37
N GLU A 469 3.65 28.93 -9.13
CA GLU A 469 4.78 29.82 -8.81
C GLU A 469 6.13 29.20 -9.21
N GLU A 470 6.41 27.98 -8.74
CA GLU A 470 7.67 27.29 -9.04
C GLU A 470 7.78 26.98 -10.53
N PHE A 471 6.69 26.56 -11.18
CA PHE A 471 6.64 26.35 -12.63
C PHE A 471 7.02 27.61 -13.41
N ASN A 472 6.38 28.75 -13.12
CA ASN A 472 6.65 30.01 -13.80
C ASN A 472 8.09 30.48 -13.58
N ASN A 473 8.64 30.28 -12.38
CA ASN A 473 10.02 30.59 -12.06
C ASN A 473 11.00 29.73 -12.88
N THR A 474 10.81 28.41 -12.90
CA THR A 474 11.67 27.49 -13.66
C THR A 474 11.59 27.77 -15.16
N VAL A 475 10.40 27.98 -15.73
CA VAL A 475 10.24 28.34 -17.15
C VAL A 475 10.93 29.67 -17.47
N SER A 476 10.74 30.70 -16.65
CA SER A 476 11.36 32.02 -16.87
C SER A 476 12.88 31.95 -16.82
N LYS A 477 13.46 31.23 -15.85
CA LYS A 477 14.91 31.01 -15.75
C LYS A 477 15.45 30.23 -16.95
N ALA A 478 14.75 29.18 -17.40
CA ALA A 478 15.17 28.38 -18.55
C ALA A 478 15.28 29.24 -19.81
N LEU A 479 14.28 30.11 -20.04
CA LEU A 479 14.28 31.06 -21.15
C LEU A 479 15.41 32.10 -21.02
N GLN A 480 15.62 32.65 -19.82
CA GLN A 480 16.71 33.62 -19.56
C GLN A 480 18.10 33.00 -19.76
N ASN A 481 18.26 31.72 -19.43
CA ASN A 481 19.48 30.96 -19.62
C ASN A 481 19.65 30.44 -21.06
N GLY A 482 18.78 30.86 -21.98
CA GLY A 482 18.91 30.57 -23.41
C GLY A 482 18.55 29.13 -23.80
N LEU A 483 17.78 28.41 -22.99
CA LEU A 483 17.27 27.10 -23.37
C LEU A 483 16.13 27.25 -24.39
N PRO A 484 16.25 26.68 -25.60
CA PRO A 484 15.20 26.78 -26.60
C PRO A 484 14.00 25.92 -26.21
N VAL A 485 12.81 26.47 -26.38
CA VAL A 485 11.55 25.74 -26.23
C VAL A 485 11.36 24.85 -27.46
N TYR A 486 11.25 23.55 -27.23
CA TYR A 486 10.96 22.55 -28.25
C TYR A 486 9.47 22.49 -28.56
N ALA A 487 8.63 22.42 -27.52
CA ALA A 487 7.18 22.35 -27.64
C ALA A 487 6.49 22.76 -26.33
N THR A 488 5.20 23.11 -26.42
CA THR A 488 4.35 23.42 -25.27
C THR A 488 3.03 22.66 -25.38
N PHE A 489 2.47 22.25 -24.25
CA PHE A 489 1.22 21.48 -24.18
C PHE A 489 0.30 22.05 -23.11
N GLY A 490 -1.00 21.79 -23.26
CA GLY A 490 -2.01 22.14 -22.26
C GLY A 490 -2.15 23.61 -21.96
N ASP A 491 -2.24 24.42 -23.02
CA ASP A 491 -2.35 25.88 -22.91
C ASP A 491 -1.19 26.50 -22.13
N GLY A 492 0.02 25.98 -22.33
CA GLY A 492 1.24 26.45 -21.67
C GLY A 492 1.45 25.90 -20.26
N LYS A 493 0.71 24.86 -19.86
CA LYS A 493 0.91 24.18 -18.56
C LYS A 493 2.05 23.18 -18.56
N LEU A 494 2.63 22.87 -19.72
CA LEU A 494 3.80 22.02 -19.86
C LEU A 494 4.74 22.60 -20.91
N TYR A 495 6.03 22.70 -20.57
CA TYR A 495 7.10 23.11 -21.48
C TYR A 495 8.10 21.98 -21.66
N ILE A 496 8.53 21.81 -22.91
CA ILE A 496 9.67 20.96 -23.28
C ILE A 496 10.78 21.89 -23.74
N PHE A 497 11.90 21.86 -23.05
CA PHE A 497 13.16 22.47 -23.51
C PHE A 497 14.04 21.38 -24.11
N TYR A 498 14.91 21.73 -25.06
CA TYR A 498 15.80 20.76 -25.66
C TYR A 498 17.22 21.29 -25.88
N ARG A 499 18.17 20.36 -25.98
CA ARG A 499 19.54 20.65 -26.38
C ARG A 499 20.07 19.49 -27.21
N GLN A 500 20.72 19.83 -28.33
CA GLN A 500 21.50 18.91 -29.14
C GLN A 500 22.99 19.17 -28.89
N LYS A 501 23.80 18.10 -28.89
CA LYS A 501 25.26 18.17 -28.74
C LYS A 501 25.93 18.99 -29.83
#